data_AF-R5GZH0-F1
#
_entry.id   AF-R5GZH0-F1
#
_cell.length_a   1.000
_cell.length_b   1.000
_cell.length_c   1.000
_cell.angle_alpha   90.00
_cell.angle_beta   90.00
_cell.angle_gamma   90.00
#
_symmetry.space_group_name_H-M   'P 1'
#
loop_
_entity.id
_entity.type
_entity.pdbx_description
1 polymer ?
#
loop_
_entity_poly.entity_id
_entity_poly.type
_entity_poly.pdbx_seq_one_letter_code
_entity_poly.pdbx_strand_id
1 'polypeptide(L)'
;MYKELVSELTRENRWVKIQPPCSENAINNAEKEVGYAFPGELRALLLEMNGDSYLLLSVEEIVEQTRLNRKIQAEYSDEEFAKELGIR
;
A
#
# COMPACT_ATOMS: atom_id res chain seq x y z
N MET A 1 5.80 -13.94 9.87
CA MET A 1 5.57 -13.13 11.08
C MET A 1 4.38 -12.20 10.93
N TYR A 2 4.35 -11.31 9.94
CA TYR A 2 3.25 -10.36 9.74
C TYR A 2 1.92 -11.08 9.52
N LYS A 3 1.89 -12.10 8.65
CA LYS A 3 0.67 -12.85 8.36
C LYS A 3 0.06 -13.48 9.62
N GLU A 4 0.90 -14.04 10.49
CA GLU A 4 0.46 -14.67 11.75
C GLU A 4 -0.13 -13.64 12.70
N LEU A 5 0.55 -12.50 12.89
CA LEU A 5 0.07 -11.42 13.75
C LEU A 5 -1.25 -10.83 13.24
N VAL A 6 -1.36 -10.55 11.95
CA VAL A 6 -2.61 -10.04 11.36
C VAL A 6 -3.71 -11.07 11.57
N SER A 7 -3.45 -12.36 11.28
CA SER A 7 -4.43 -13.43 11.49
C SER A 7 -4.94 -13.52 12.94
N GLU A 8 -4.05 -13.34 13.92
CA GLU A 8 -4.40 -13.32 15.35
C GLU A 8 -5.30 -12.14 15.70
N LEU A 9 -4.87 -10.92 15.32
CA LEU A 9 -5.56 -9.68 15.65
C LEU A 9 -6.91 -9.55 14.94
N THR A 10 -7.07 -10.20 13.79
CA THR A 10 -8.27 -10.10 12.96
C THR A 10 -9.12 -11.36 12.98
N ARG A 11 -8.89 -12.30 13.92
CA ARG A 11 -9.58 -13.60 13.97
C ARG A 11 -11.10 -13.50 13.92
N GLU A 12 -11.68 -12.51 14.60
CA GLU A 12 -13.13 -12.28 14.66
C GLU A 12 -13.62 -11.22 13.64
N ASN A 13 -12.70 -10.66 12.85
CA ASN A 13 -13.03 -9.66 11.84
C ASN A 13 -13.39 -10.34 10.52
N ARG A 14 -14.69 -10.36 10.21
CA ARG A 14 -15.22 -10.98 8.98
C ARG A 14 -14.89 -10.25 7.66
N TRP A 15 -14.39 -9.02 7.74
CA TRP A 15 -14.09 -8.20 6.56
C TRP A 15 -12.65 -8.37 6.09
N VAL A 16 -11.74 -8.69 7.02
CA VAL A 16 -10.34 -8.96 6.71
C VAL A 16 -10.22 -10.29 5.97
N LYS A 17 -9.64 -10.24 4.78
CA LYS A 17 -9.37 -11.38 3.90
C LYS A 17 -7.91 -11.32 3.47
N ILE A 18 -7.02 -11.86 4.31
CA ILE A 18 -5.59 -11.92 4.03
C ILE A 18 -5.36 -12.54 2.65
N GLN A 19 -4.75 -11.75 1.77
CA GLN A 19 -4.46 -12.15 0.39
C GLN A 19 -3.13 -12.93 0.35
N PRO A 20 -2.95 -13.85 -0.62
CA PRO A 20 -1.70 -14.59 -0.76
C PRO A 20 -0.52 -13.63 -0.98
N PRO A 21 0.72 -14.02 -0.62
CA PRO A 21 1.93 -13.29 -0.94
C PRO A 21 2.01 -12.82 -2.40
N CYS A 22 2.57 -11.63 -2.63
CA CYS A 22 2.95 -11.24 -3.99
C CYS A 22 4.35 -11.75 -4.34
N SER A 23 4.69 -11.73 -5.64
CA SER A 23 6.04 -12.07 -6.09
C SER A 23 7.02 -10.90 -5.98
N GLU A 24 8.31 -11.19 -5.87
CA GLU A 24 9.38 -10.17 -5.94
C GLU A 24 9.29 -9.32 -7.21
N ASN A 25 8.95 -9.94 -8.34
CA ASN A 25 8.75 -9.23 -9.61
C ASN A 25 7.59 -8.23 -9.55
N ALA A 26 6.49 -8.57 -8.87
CA ALA A 26 5.37 -7.66 -8.68
C ALA A 26 5.78 -6.44 -7.85
N ILE A 27 6.53 -6.65 -6.75
CA ILE A 27 7.05 -5.55 -5.93
C ILE A 27 8.01 -4.67 -6.72
N ASN A 28 8.96 -5.26 -7.44
CA ASN A 28 9.93 -4.49 -8.23
C ASN A 28 9.27 -3.67 -9.35
N ASN A 29 8.18 -4.16 -9.93
CA ASN A 29 7.41 -3.39 -10.90
C ASN A 29 6.63 -2.26 -10.22
N ALA A 30 6.05 -2.51 -9.04
CA ALA A 30 5.34 -1.49 -8.29
C ALA A 30 6.25 -0.36 -7.81
N GLU A 31 7.46 -0.66 -7.32
CA GLU A 31 8.46 0.36 -6.95
C GLU A 31 8.81 1.27 -8.13
N LYS A 32 8.92 0.71 -9.34
CA LYS A 32 9.13 1.51 -10.56
C LYS A 32 7.96 2.44 -10.86
N GLU A 33 6.73 1.95 -10.74
CA GLU A 33 5.52 2.75 -10.96
C GLU A 33 5.36 3.85 -9.90
N VAL A 34 5.65 3.52 -8.64
CA VAL A 34 5.61 4.43 -7.49
C VAL A 34 6.80 5.40 -7.51
N GLY A 35 7.88 5.07 -8.18
CA GLY A 35 9.07 5.92 -8.33
C GLY A 35 10.03 5.89 -7.14
N TYR A 36 9.81 5.01 -6.17
CA TYR A 36 10.62 4.86 -4.96
C TYR A 36 10.72 3.39 -4.55
N ALA A 37 11.85 3.02 -3.93
CA ALA A 37 11.98 1.72 -3.28
C ALA A 37 11.05 1.64 -2.06
N PHE A 38 10.40 0.50 -1.87
CA PHE A 38 9.59 0.26 -0.69
C PHE A 38 10.49 0.03 0.53
N PRO A 39 10.09 0.51 1.72
CA PRO A 39 10.75 0.13 2.97
C PRO A 39 10.85 -1.39 3.12
N GLY A 40 11.92 -1.88 3.75
CA GLY A 40 12.16 -3.32 3.88
C GLY A 40 11.02 -4.05 4.60
N GLU A 41 10.41 -3.39 5.58
CA GLU A 41 9.27 -3.89 6.34
C GLU A 41 8.01 -4.02 5.46
N LEU A 42 7.77 -3.05 4.56
CA LEU A 42 6.67 -3.11 3.62
C LEU A 42 6.89 -4.24 2.61
N ARG A 43 8.11 -4.41 2.09
CA ARG A 43 8.44 -5.56 1.23
C ARG A 43 8.19 -6.88 1.94
N ALA A 44 8.70 -7.02 3.17
CA ALA A 44 8.53 -8.23 3.97
C ALA A 44 7.05 -8.52 4.25
N LEU A 45 6.23 -7.50 4.52
CA LEU A 45 4.78 -7.64 4.67
C LEU A 45 4.16 -8.20 3.37
N LEU A 46 4.43 -7.57 2.22
CA LEU A 46 3.84 -7.95 0.92
C LEU A 46 4.26 -9.36 0.45
N LEU A 47 5.50 -9.76 0.77
CA LEU A 47 6.03 -11.11 0.51
C LEU A 47 5.45 -12.18 1.47
N GLU A 48 4.82 -11.79 2.58
CA GLU A 48 4.09 -12.70 3.46
C GLU A 48 2.56 -12.68 3.22
N MET A 49 2.01 -11.53 2.84
CA MET A 49 0.60 -11.30 2.53
C MET A 49 0.41 -10.04 1.67
N ASN A 50 -0.23 -10.16 0.52
CA ASN A 50 -0.44 -9.05 -0.41
C ASN A 50 -1.69 -8.22 -0.06
N GLY A 51 -1.72 -7.67 1.16
CA GLY A 51 -2.87 -6.94 1.67
C GLY A 51 -3.97 -7.85 2.22
N ASP A 52 -5.11 -7.25 2.56
CA ASP A 52 -6.18 -7.91 3.32
C ASP A 52 -7.60 -7.62 2.83
N SER A 53 -7.74 -6.92 1.70
CA SER A 53 -9.03 -6.49 1.14
C SER A 53 -9.86 -5.62 2.10
N TYR A 54 -9.21 -4.98 3.07
CA TYR A 54 -9.85 -4.11 4.05
C TYR A 54 -9.04 -2.85 4.35
N LEU A 55 -7.91 -2.96 5.06
CA LEU A 55 -7.08 -1.82 5.48
C LEU A 55 -5.67 -1.87 4.88
N LEU A 56 -5.08 -3.07 4.80
CA LEU A 56 -3.76 -3.26 4.24
C LEU A 56 -3.88 -3.40 2.73
N LEU A 57 -3.37 -2.40 2.03
CA LEU A 57 -3.39 -2.37 0.56
C LEU A 57 -2.51 -3.47 -0.02
N SER A 58 -2.99 -4.11 -1.08
CA SER A 58 -2.17 -4.94 -1.96
C SER A 58 -1.18 -4.08 -2.74
N VAL A 59 -0.18 -4.72 -3.35
CA VAL A 59 0.77 -4.05 -4.23
C VAL A 59 0.07 -3.37 -5.42
N GLU A 60 -0.98 -4.00 -5.96
CA GLU A 60 -1.81 -3.43 -7.03
C GLU A 60 -2.58 -2.20 -6.53
N GLU A 61 -3.16 -2.27 -5.34
CA GLU A 61 -3.88 -1.15 -4.74
C GLU A 61 -2.94 0.01 -4.42
N ILE A 62 -1.70 -0.24 -3.97
CA ILE A 62 -0.68 0.81 -3.76
C ILE A 62 -0.37 1.54 -5.07
N VAL A 63 -0.19 0.80 -6.18
CA VAL A 63 0.07 1.40 -7.50
C VAL A 63 -1.13 2.23 -7.96
N GLU A 64 -2.34 1.71 -7.80
CA GLU A 64 -3.56 2.42 -8.19
C GLU A 64 -3.77 3.70 -7.37
N GLN A 65 -3.62 3.63 -6.04
CA GLN A 65 -3.67 4.80 -5.18
C GLN A 65 -2.61 5.83 -5.56
N THR A 66 -1.41 5.39 -5.92
CA THR A 66 -0.35 6.29 -6.38
C THR A 66 -0.75 7.03 -7.66
N ARG A 67 -1.35 6.33 -8.63
CA ARG A 67 -1.85 6.94 -9.87
C ARG A 67 -2.96 7.94 -9.60
N LEU A 68 -3.93 7.56 -8.78
CA LEU A 68 -5.04 8.42 -8.40
C LEU A 68 -4.55 9.67 -7.64
N ASN A 69 -3.66 9.51 -6.67
CA ASN A 69 -3.11 10.62 -5.91
C ASN A 69 -2.35 11.60 -6.80
N ARG A 70 -1.53 11.11 -7.75
CA ARG A 70 -0.83 11.98 -8.72
C ARG A 70 -1.80 12.70 -9.66
N LYS A 71 -2.84 12.01 -10.13
CA LYS A 71 -3.88 12.63 -10.97
C LYS A 71 -4.58 13.75 -10.21
N ILE A 72 -5.01 13.48 -8.98
CA ILE A 72 -5.68 14.47 -8.13
C ILE A 72 -4.72 15.62 -7.81
N GLN A 73 -3.47 15.34 -7.43
CA GLN A 73 -2.47 16.39 -7.16
C GLN A 73 -2.29 17.33 -8.35
N ALA A 74 -2.30 16.82 -9.58
CA ALA A 74 -2.20 17.66 -10.78
C ALA A 74 -3.40 18.60 -11.00
N GLU A 75 -4.53 18.38 -10.31
CA GLU A 75 -5.71 19.25 -10.35
C GLU A 75 -5.60 20.44 -9.37
N TYR A 76 -4.61 20.44 -8.46
CA TYR A 76 -4.39 21.49 -7.47
C TYR A 76 -3.02 22.14 -7.64
N SER A 77 -2.89 23.39 -7.21
CA SER A 77 -1.56 23.98 -7.04
C SER A 77 -0.80 23.31 -5.89
N ASP A 78 0.54 23.31 -5.95
CA ASP A 78 1.37 22.77 -4.86
C ASP A 78 1.07 23.44 -3.51
N GLU A 79 0.71 24.74 -3.52
CA GLU A 79 0.32 25.49 -2.32
C GLU A 79 -1.01 25.01 -1.72
N GLU A 80 -2.02 24.73 -2.55
CA GLU A 80 -3.30 24.18 -2.11
C GLU A 80 -3.13 22.76 -1.58
N PHE A 81 -2.30 21.95 -2.24
CA PHE A 81 -2.02 20.59 -1.83
C PHE A 81 -1.22 20.52 -0.52
N ALA A 82 -0.21 21.37 -0.35
CA ALA A 82 0.60 21.43 0.88
C ALA A 82 -0.23 21.86 2.11
N LYS A 83 -1.20 22.77 1.91
CA LYS A 83 -2.08 23.26 2.98
C LYS A 83 -2.97 22.17 3.57
N GLU A 84 -3.48 21.27 2.74
CA GLU A 84 -4.30 20.12 3.16
C GLU A 84 -3.46 19.02 3.85
N LEU A 85 -2.16 18.91 3.53
CA LEU A 85 -1.26 17.93 4.13
C LEU A 85 -0.62 18.38 5.45
N GLY A 86 -0.82 19.64 5.88
CA GLY A 86 -0.27 20.17 7.12
C GLY A 86 1.26 20.27 7.14
N ILE A 87 1.91 20.20 5.97
CA ILE A 87 3.36 20.36 5.84
C ILE A 87 3.62 21.86 5.67
N ARG A 88 4.19 22.48 6.72
CA ARG A 88 4.64 23.88 6.69
C ARG A 88 5.96 24.01 5.94
#